data_AF-A0A6V7W6K0-F1
#
_entry.id   AF-A0A6V7W6K0-F1
#
_cell.length_a   1.000
_cell.length_b   1.000
_cell.length_c   1.000
_cell.angle_alpha   90.00
_cell.angle_beta   90.00
_cell.angle_gamma   90.00
#
_symmetry.space_group_name_H-M   'P 1'
#
loop_
_entity.id
_entity.type
_entity.pdbx_description
1 polymer ?
#
loop_
_entity_poly.entity_id
_entity_poly.type
_entity_poly.pdbx_seq_one_letter_code
_entity_poly.pdbx_strand_id
1 'polypeptide(L)'
;MTKDTTLQNKIKKINMSNVQCAECSKKPACNADTFFESQLFCWEKDFKEWTATKGKRVCTKGLCFVGIYKGEKVQGCGKCSDEQNLSKCFNCSNPLCNDETKLSQIKCYHLTTNQRPNERKAKTCHPSYDSCYIARDIFWRTKQNCGECPFKFKYCIKCNHTDLCNEDSLLPLSATTAETKTVSRVYSATTSVLTKKEPTIFIKDTTHRFSQISSAQINKNDNNILTLSLLILIIYFIY
;
A
#
# COMPACT_ATOMS: atom_id res chain seq x y z
N MET A 1 -43.51 -9.26 29.74
CA MET A 1 -42.83 -8.12 30.41
C MET A 1 -42.79 -8.38 31.91
N THR A 2 -41.66 -8.14 32.55
CA THR A 2 -41.46 -8.32 34.01
C THR A 2 -42.28 -7.31 34.81
N LYS A 3 -42.87 -7.74 35.94
CA LYS A 3 -43.64 -6.88 36.87
C LYS A 3 -42.76 -6.15 37.88
N ASP A 4 -41.44 -6.36 37.85
CA ASP A 4 -40.50 -5.70 38.75
C ASP A 4 -40.18 -4.28 38.26
N THR A 5 -40.72 -3.29 38.97
CA THR A 5 -40.53 -1.86 38.72
C THR A 5 -39.07 -1.40 38.81
N THR A 6 -38.25 -2.07 39.62
CA THR A 6 -36.81 -1.78 39.76
C THR A 6 -36.06 -2.22 38.50
N LEU A 7 -36.37 -3.41 38.00
CA LEU A 7 -35.80 -3.95 36.78
C LEU A 7 -36.26 -3.17 35.54
N GLN A 8 -37.53 -2.78 35.48
CA GLN A 8 -38.03 -1.93 34.39
C GLN A 8 -37.31 -0.57 34.33
N ASN A 9 -37.06 0.07 35.48
CA ASN A 9 -36.34 1.34 35.53
C ASN A 9 -34.86 1.20 35.11
N LYS A 10 -34.22 0.05 35.39
CA LYS A 10 -32.87 -0.25 34.88
C LYS A 10 -32.87 -0.46 33.37
N ILE A 11 -33.84 -1.22 32.83
CA ILE A 11 -33.96 -1.48 31.39
C ILE A 11 -34.27 -0.19 30.61
N LYS A 12 -35.13 0.69 31.14
CA LYS A 12 -35.44 2.00 30.53
C LYS A 12 -34.22 2.91 30.39
N LYS A 13 -33.20 2.74 31.24
CA LYS A 13 -31.92 3.48 31.15
C LYS A 13 -30.94 2.87 30.15
N ILE A 14 -31.18 1.63 29.71
CA ILE A 14 -30.33 0.95 28.73
C ILE A 14 -30.82 1.35 27.35
N ASN A 15 -29.94 1.94 26.54
CA ASN A 15 -30.23 2.11 25.13
C ASN A 15 -30.14 0.74 24.44
N MET A 16 -31.29 0.11 24.23
CA MET A 16 -31.39 -1.22 23.61
C MET A 16 -30.81 -1.25 22.19
N SER A 17 -30.69 -0.09 21.51
CA SER A 17 -30.06 -0.01 20.19
C SER A 17 -28.56 -0.29 20.22
N ASN A 18 -27.93 -0.34 21.40
CA ASN A 18 -26.48 -0.54 21.55
C ASN A 18 -26.15 -1.90 22.19
N VAL A 19 -27.15 -2.75 22.41
CA VAL A 19 -26.99 -4.07 23.02
C VAL A 19 -26.73 -5.10 21.93
N GLN A 20 -25.68 -5.89 22.10
CA GLN A 20 -25.39 -7.03 21.23
C GLN A 20 -26.39 -8.15 21.50
N CYS A 21 -26.90 -8.76 20.44
CA CYS A 21 -27.93 -9.77 20.50
C CYS A 21 -27.53 -11.00 19.66
N ALA A 22 -27.51 -12.15 20.32
CA ALA A 22 -27.40 -13.45 19.69
C ALA A 22 -28.76 -14.14 19.73
N GLU A 23 -29.25 -14.55 18.57
CA GLU A 23 -30.44 -15.39 18.53
C GLU A 23 -30.04 -16.80 18.95
N CYS A 24 -30.56 -17.25 20.08
CA CYS A 24 -30.62 -18.66 20.35
C CYS A 24 -31.95 -19.22 19.84
N SER A 25 -31.87 -20.17 18.92
CA SER A 25 -32.96 -21.11 18.66
C SER A 25 -32.41 -22.54 18.64
N LYS A 26 -33.22 -23.49 19.15
CA LYS A 26 -33.03 -24.94 18.93
C LYS A 26 -31.84 -25.63 19.66
N LYS A 27 -31.29 -25.07 20.74
CA LYS A 27 -30.27 -25.75 21.58
C LYS A 27 -30.58 -25.64 23.09
N PRO A 28 -30.34 -26.70 23.89
CA PRO A 28 -30.40 -26.62 25.34
C PRO A 28 -29.36 -25.63 25.88
N ALA A 29 -29.69 -24.89 26.94
CA ALA A 29 -28.76 -24.02 27.68
C ALA A 29 -28.04 -22.94 26.84
N CYS A 30 -28.63 -22.52 25.71
CA CYS A 30 -28.05 -21.49 24.85
C CYS A 30 -28.12 -20.06 25.42
N ASN A 31 -28.77 -19.87 26.56
CA ASN A 31 -28.75 -18.63 27.33
C ASN A 31 -27.52 -18.54 28.26
N ALA A 32 -26.55 -19.44 28.12
CA ALA A 32 -25.29 -19.39 28.84
C ALA A 32 -24.35 -18.33 28.23
N ASP A 33 -23.51 -17.71 29.08
CA ASP A 33 -22.53 -16.71 28.65
C ASP A 33 -21.56 -17.27 27.59
N THR A 34 -21.16 -18.53 27.73
CA THR A 34 -20.29 -19.23 26.78
C THR A 34 -20.86 -19.33 25.38
N PHE A 35 -22.20 -19.48 25.25
CA PHE A 35 -22.85 -19.43 23.95
C PHE A 35 -22.71 -18.04 23.35
N PHE A 36 -22.97 -17.00 24.12
CA PHE A 36 -22.91 -15.61 23.64
C PHE A 36 -21.49 -15.19 23.26
N GLU A 37 -20.50 -15.48 24.09
CA GLU A 37 -19.09 -15.11 23.89
C GLU A 37 -18.46 -15.80 22.68
N SER A 38 -18.93 -17.01 22.34
CA SER A 38 -18.46 -17.74 21.15
C SER A 38 -19.08 -17.26 19.84
N GLN A 39 -20.08 -16.37 19.89
CA GLN A 39 -20.69 -15.86 18.67
C GLN A 39 -19.77 -14.90 17.92
N LEU A 40 -19.78 -15.01 16.60
CA LEU A 40 -19.01 -14.14 15.73
C LEU A 40 -19.66 -12.76 15.61
N PHE A 41 -19.30 -11.84 16.49
CA PHE A 41 -19.57 -10.41 16.29
C PHE A 41 -18.40 -9.77 15.55
N CYS A 42 -18.68 -8.82 14.65
CA CYS A 42 -17.66 -8.06 13.93
C CYS A 42 -17.62 -6.61 14.41
N TRP A 43 -16.52 -5.90 14.20
CA TRP A 43 -16.57 -4.45 14.18
C TRP A 43 -17.35 -3.99 12.95
N GLU A 44 -18.19 -2.99 13.13
CA GLU A 44 -18.98 -2.33 12.08
C GLU A 44 -18.57 -0.87 12.01
N LYS A 45 -18.20 -0.43 10.81
CA LYS A 45 -17.85 0.96 10.51
C LYS A 45 -18.17 1.23 9.06
N ASP A 46 -19.17 2.09 8.85
CA ASP A 46 -19.48 2.61 7.53
C ASP A 46 -18.61 3.83 7.20
N PHE A 47 -18.55 4.17 5.91
CA PHE A 47 -17.77 5.32 5.40
C PHE A 47 -18.19 6.68 5.97
N LYS A 48 -19.37 6.79 6.61
CA LYS A 48 -19.86 8.03 7.24
C LYS A 48 -19.52 8.11 8.73
N GLU A 49 -19.03 7.02 9.32
CA GLU A 49 -18.80 6.92 10.75
C GLU A 49 -17.31 7.10 11.07
N TRP A 50 -17.02 7.90 12.09
CA TRP A 50 -15.65 8.17 12.52
C TRP A 50 -15.05 6.98 13.30
N THR A 51 -15.87 6.32 14.10
CA THR A 51 -15.46 5.29 15.05
C THR A 51 -16.19 3.99 14.79
N ALA A 52 -15.46 2.87 14.81
CA ALA A 52 -16.05 1.55 14.73
C ALA A 52 -16.90 1.25 15.96
N THR A 53 -18.00 0.51 15.74
CA THR A 53 -18.87 0.02 16.81
C THR A 53 -18.90 -1.50 16.80
N LYS A 54 -19.22 -2.10 17.95
CA LYS A 54 -19.42 -3.55 18.01
C LYS A 54 -20.70 -3.89 17.25
N GLY A 55 -20.62 -4.84 16.33
CA GLY A 55 -21.77 -5.35 15.60
C GLY A 55 -22.84 -5.85 16.56
N LYS A 56 -24.07 -5.43 16.30
CA LYS A 56 -25.22 -5.67 17.19
C LYS A 56 -25.79 -7.08 17.02
N ARG A 57 -25.53 -7.70 15.88
CA ARG A 57 -26.02 -9.04 15.52
C ARG A 57 -24.83 -9.95 15.23
N VAL A 58 -25.05 -11.24 15.44
CA VAL A 58 -24.10 -12.28 15.05
C VAL A 58 -23.93 -12.25 13.53
N CYS A 59 -22.68 -12.31 13.09
CA CYS A 59 -22.35 -12.37 11.68
C CYS A 59 -22.64 -13.75 11.10
N THR A 60 -23.83 -13.88 10.50
CA THR A 60 -24.29 -15.14 9.88
C THR A 60 -23.50 -15.53 8.63
N LYS A 61 -22.75 -14.59 8.04
CA LYS A 61 -21.85 -14.85 6.90
C LYS A 61 -20.55 -15.58 7.29
N GLY A 62 -20.28 -15.74 8.59
CA GLY A 62 -19.16 -16.55 9.10
C GLY A 62 -17.77 -15.91 9.01
N LEU A 63 -17.65 -14.69 8.50
CA LEU A 63 -16.40 -13.94 8.41
C LEU A 63 -16.65 -12.46 8.73
N CYS A 64 -15.65 -11.81 9.31
CA CYS A 64 -15.57 -10.37 9.43
C CYS A 64 -14.55 -9.84 8.43
N PHE A 65 -14.75 -8.62 7.93
CA PHE A 65 -13.81 -7.96 7.04
C PHE A 65 -13.43 -6.57 7.55
N VAL A 66 -12.23 -6.13 7.18
CA VAL A 66 -11.79 -4.74 7.24
C VAL A 66 -11.13 -4.39 5.91
N GLY A 67 -11.43 -3.22 5.37
CA GLY A 67 -10.94 -2.83 4.06
C GLY A 67 -10.90 -1.33 3.85
N ILE A 68 -10.40 -0.93 2.68
CA ILE A 68 -10.36 0.47 2.24
C ILE A 68 -11.34 0.67 1.09
N TYR A 69 -12.37 1.49 1.32
CA TYR A 69 -13.34 1.89 0.31
C TYR A 69 -13.19 3.39 0.03
N LYS A 70 -12.89 3.75 -1.23
CA LYS A 70 -12.69 5.16 -1.64
C LYS A 70 -11.74 5.95 -0.73
N GLY A 71 -10.71 5.29 -0.22
CA GLY A 71 -9.71 5.89 0.66
C GLY A 71 -10.09 5.87 2.14
N GLU A 72 -11.29 5.43 2.52
CA GLU A 72 -11.73 5.35 3.91
C GLU A 72 -11.72 3.91 4.42
N LYS A 73 -11.47 3.72 5.72
CA LYS A 73 -11.56 2.40 6.35
C LYS A 73 -13.01 2.00 6.56
N VAL A 74 -13.34 0.78 6.18
CA VAL A 74 -14.66 0.17 6.39
C VAL A 74 -14.51 -1.19 7.06
N GLN A 75 -15.46 -1.54 7.91
CA GLN A 75 -15.48 -2.79 8.66
C GLN A 75 -16.89 -3.38 8.67
N GLY A 76 -17.01 -4.70 8.61
CA GLY A 76 -18.32 -5.31 8.76
C GLY A 76 -18.35 -6.83 8.73
N CYS A 77 -19.57 -7.35 8.71
CA CYS A 77 -19.86 -8.77 8.57
C CYS A 77 -19.87 -9.19 7.09
N GLY A 78 -19.06 -10.19 6.77
CA GLY A 78 -18.92 -10.77 5.45
C GLY A 78 -17.47 -11.02 5.09
N LYS A 79 -17.27 -11.34 3.82
CA LYS A 79 -15.95 -11.49 3.22
C LYS A 79 -15.65 -10.29 2.34
N CYS A 80 -14.36 -9.98 2.20
CA CYS A 80 -13.82 -9.24 1.07
C CYS A 80 -14.38 -9.81 -0.24
N SER A 81 -14.97 -8.94 -1.05
CA SER A 81 -15.46 -9.28 -2.38
C SER A 81 -15.04 -8.18 -3.34
N ASP A 82 -14.69 -8.56 -4.56
CA ASP A 82 -14.31 -7.63 -5.62
C ASP A 82 -15.46 -6.66 -5.96
N GLU A 83 -16.71 -7.08 -5.77
CA GLU A 83 -17.91 -6.25 -5.97
C GLU A 83 -17.97 -5.04 -5.02
N GLN A 84 -17.29 -5.11 -3.87
CA GLN A 84 -17.28 -4.04 -2.87
C GLN A 84 -16.30 -2.91 -3.23
N ASN A 85 -15.53 -3.03 -4.34
CA ASN A 85 -14.55 -2.05 -4.79
C ASN A 85 -13.56 -1.63 -3.68
N LEU A 86 -13.10 -2.61 -2.89
CA LEU A 86 -12.14 -2.39 -1.80
C LEU A 86 -10.70 -2.45 -2.34
N SER A 87 -9.91 -1.39 -2.13
CA SER A 87 -8.53 -1.35 -2.62
C SER A 87 -7.56 -2.18 -1.78
N LYS A 88 -7.88 -2.37 -0.50
CA LYS A 88 -7.24 -3.35 0.40
C LYS A 88 -8.32 -4.02 1.21
N CYS A 89 -8.13 -5.29 1.53
CA CYS A 89 -9.08 -6.01 2.35
C CYS A 89 -8.44 -7.17 3.10
N PHE A 90 -8.92 -7.42 4.32
CA PHE A 90 -8.51 -8.50 5.20
C PHE A 90 -9.75 -9.18 5.80
N ASN A 91 -9.75 -10.51 5.81
CA ASN A 91 -10.80 -11.34 6.39
C ASN A 91 -10.31 -12.04 7.66
N CYS A 92 -11.22 -12.31 8.58
CA CYS A 92 -10.95 -13.13 9.76
C CYS A 92 -12.24 -13.74 10.34
N SER A 93 -12.11 -14.77 11.18
CA SER A 93 -13.22 -15.60 11.66
C SER A 93 -13.41 -15.60 13.18
N ASN A 94 -12.62 -14.84 13.92
CA ASN A 94 -12.74 -14.74 15.38
C ASN A 94 -13.62 -13.53 15.77
N PRO A 95 -14.30 -13.54 16.92
CA PRO A 95 -15.06 -12.38 17.36
C PRO A 95 -14.21 -11.11 17.41
N LEU A 96 -14.72 -10.02 16.84
CA LEU A 96 -14.12 -8.68 16.83
C LEU A 96 -12.69 -8.65 16.25
N CYS A 97 -12.38 -9.57 15.33
CA CYS A 97 -11.03 -9.74 14.79
C CYS A 97 -10.63 -8.71 13.73
N ASN A 98 -11.61 -8.06 13.10
CA ASN A 98 -11.44 -7.18 11.95
C ASN A 98 -11.04 -5.76 12.37
N ASP A 99 -10.08 -5.63 13.28
CA ASP A 99 -9.57 -4.33 13.72
C ASP A 99 -8.85 -3.58 12.57
N GLU A 100 -8.87 -2.24 12.62
CA GLU A 100 -8.29 -1.37 11.62
C GLU A 100 -6.77 -1.53 11.44
N THR A 101 -6.09 -2.06 12.45
CA THR A 101 -4.64 -2.33 12.43
C THR A 101 -4.25 -3.51 11.53
N LYS A 102 -5.21 -4.32 11.09
CA LYS A 102 -4.95 -5.49 10.22
C LYS A 102 -4.58 -5.10 8.79
N LEU A 103 -4.86 -3.87 8.38
CA LEU A 103 -4.48 -3.37 7.07
C LEU A 103 -3.03 -2.90 7.09
N SER A 104 -2.19 -3.52 6.27
CA SER A 104 -0.77 -3.16 6.18
C SER A 104 -0.58 -1.72 5.71
N GLN A 105 0.32 -1.03 6.41
CA GLN A 105 0.79 0.30 6.06
C GLN A 105 2.28 0.21 5.79
N ILE A 106 2.73 0.91 4.73
CA ILE A 106 4.15 1.10 4.48
C ILE A 106 4.60 2.45 5.03
N LYS A 107 5.91 2.61 5.21
CA LYS A 107 6.55 3.89 5.48
C LYS A 107 7.19 4.41 4.20
N CYS A 108 7.08 5.70 3.95
CA CYS A 108 7.79 6.37 2.86
C CYS A 108 8.64 7.51 3.39
N TYR A 109 9.65 7.91 2.64
CA TYR A 109 10.27 9.21 2.85
C TYR A 109 9.33 10.32 2.40
N HIS A 110 9.22 11.36 3.23
CA HIS A 110 8.51 12.60 2.94
C HIS A 110 9.52 13.73 3.00
N LEU A 111 9.62 14.50 1.92
CA LEU A 111 10.43 15.70 1.89
C LEU A 111 9.56 16.93 2.10
N THR A 112 9.69 17.56 3.27
CA THR A 112 8.89 18.73 3.62
C THR A 112 9.57 19.98 3.11
N THR A 113 8.92 20.74 2.21
CA THR A 113 9.53 21.94 1.60
C THR A 113 9.34 23.23 2.41
N ASN A 114 8.70 23.14 3.58
CA ASN A 114 8.35 24.30 4.39
C ASN A 114 9.34 24.56 5.53
N GLN A 115 10.36 23.71 5.71
CA GLN A 115 11.41 23.87 6.70
C GLN A 115 12.77 23.89 5.98
N ARG A 116 13.65 24.82 6.36
CA ARG A 116 15.05 24.86 5.91
C ARG A 116 15.96 24.45 7.07
N PRO A 117 16.87 23.47 6.88
CA PRO A 117 17.05 22.65 5.69
C PRO A 117 15.84 21.74 5.42
N ASN A 118 15.62 21.35 4.15
CA ASN A 118 14.56 20.41 3.80
C ASN A 118 14.81 19.10 4.54
N GLU A 119 13.99 18.79 5.54
CA GLU A 119 14.13 17.55 6.29
C GLU A 119 13.37 16.42 5.59
N ARG A 120 14.12 15.35 5.29
CA ARG A 120 13.56 14.07 4.88
C ARG A 120 13.14 13.31 6.14
N LYS A 121 11.87 12.90 6.21
CA LYS A 121 11.31 12.15 7.35
C LYS A 121 10.66 10.87 6.88
N ALA A 122 10.89 9.77 7.58
CA ALA A 122 10.09 8.56 7.44
C ALA A 122 8.69 8.81 8.01
N LYS A 123 7.65 8.59 7.21
CA LYS A 123 6.25 8.68 7.67
C LYS A 123 5.48 7.45 7.25
N THR A 124 4.64 6.95 8.15
CA THR A 124 3.66 5.91 7.84
C THR A 124 2.61 6.46 6.90
N CYS A 125 2.36 5.75 5.81
CA CYS A 125 1.37 6.14 4.82
C CYS A 125 -0.06 5.90 5.30
N HIS A 126 -0.99 6.66 4.72
CA HIS A 126 -2.40 6.33 4.83
C HIS A 126 -2.62 4.88 4.33
N PRO A 127 -3.43 4.05 5.00
CA PRO A 127 -3.65 2.65 4.62
C PRO A 127 -4.12 2.44 3.18
N SER A 128 -4.69 3.45 2.54
CA SER A 128 -5.04 3.42 1.11
C SER A 128 -3.84 3.32 0.17
N TYR A 129 -2.64 3.68 0.64
CA TYR A 129 -1.41 3.62 -0.14
C TYR A 129 -0.58 2.38 0.21
N ASP A 130 -0.06 1.74 -0.81
CA ASP A 130 0.86 0.60 -0.78
C ASP A 130 2.17 0.92 -1.51
N SER A 131 2.36 2.17 -1.91
CA SER A 131 3.48 2.63 -2.72
C SER A 131 4.04 3.95 -2.21
N CYS A 132 5.29 4.21 -2.57
CA CYS A 132 5.96 5.48 -2.40
C CYS A 132 6.33 6.02 -3.77
N TYR A 133 6.42 7.35 -3.90
CA TYR A 133 7.02 7.98 -5.07
C TYR A 133 8.16 8.91 -4.70
N ILE A 134 9.07 9.06 -5.65
CA ILE A 134 10.06 10.14 -5.70
C ILE A 134 9.99 10.81 -7.07
N ALA A 135 10.03 12.15 -7.07
CA ALA A 135 9.90 12.94 -8.28
C ALA A 135 10.81 14.17 -8.27
N ARG A 136 11.06 14.74 -9.44
CA ARG A 136 11.59 16.10 -9.60
C ARG A 136 10.55 17.03 -10.18
N ASP A 137 10.43 18.21 -9.59
CA ASP A 137 9.64 19.29 -10.19
C ASP A 137 10.41 19.99 -11.32
N ILE A 138 9.75 20.95 -11.97
CA ILE A 138 10.34 21.74 -13.08
C ILE A 138 11.59 22.55 -12.67
N PHE A 139 11.81 22.74 -11.37
CA PHE A 139 12.98 23.41 -10.81
C PHE A 139 14.03 22.41 -10.30
N TRP A 140 13.93 21.14 -10.71
CA TRP A 140 14.81 20.05 -10.30
C TRP A 140 14.81 19.76 -8.80
N ARG A 141 13.78 20.21 -8.06
CA ARG A 141 13.65 19.94 -6.62
C ARG A 141 13.03 18.57 -6.43
N THR A 142 13.66 17.77 -5.58
CA THR A 142 13.13 16.46 -5.19
C THR A 142 11.84 16.59 -4.40
N LYS A 143 10.90 15.68 -4.65
CA LYS A 143 9.66 15.48 -3.89
C LYS A 143 9.53 14.00 -3.59
N GLN A 144 9.30 13.65 -2.34
CA GLN A 144 9.10 12.29 -1.86
C GLN A 144 7.80 12.24 -1.06
N ASN A 145 6.95 11.24 -1.29
CA ASN A 145 5.68 11.07 -0.58
C ASN A 145 5.13 9.64 -0.76
N CYS A 146 4.02 9.33 -0.09
CA CYS A 146 3.20 8.14 -0.33
C CYS A 146 2.41 8.24 -1.64
N GLY A 147 2.17 7.09 -2.26
CA GLY A 147 1.22 6.88 -3.35
C GLY A 147 1.83 6.91 -4.75
N GLU A 148 0.94 7.08 -5.71
CA GLU A 148 1.25 7.10 -7.13
C GLU A 148 1.99 8.38 -7.56
N CYS A 149 2.73 8.29 -8.66
CA CYS A 149 3.38 9.42 -9.30
C CYS A 149 2.36 10.45 -9.81
N PRO A 150 2.36 11.70 -9.29
CA PRO A 150 1.48 12.73 -9.80
C PRO A 150 1.83 13.14 -11.23
N PHE A 151 0.83 13.25 -12.11
CA PHE A 151 1.01 13.57 -13.55
C PHE A 151 1.79 14.85 -13.85
N LYS A 152 1.83 15.80 -12.90
CA LYS A 152 2.58 17.06 -13.04
C LYS A 152 4.10 16.88 -13.06
N PHE A 153 4.61 15.73 -12.63
CA PHE A 153 6.06 15.48 -12.59
C PHE A 153 6.50 14.69 -13.82
N LYS A 154 7.34 15.32 -14.64
CA LYS A 154 7.94 14.66 -15.82
C LYS A 154 8.89 13.53 -15.43
N TYR A 155 9.62 13.68 -14.32
CA TYR A 155 10.54 12.69 -13.79
C TYR A 155 10.00 12.20 -12.45
N CYS A 156 9.35 11.04 -12.45
CA CYS A 156 8.81 10.42 -11.24
C CYS A 156 8.98 8.91 -11.31
N ILE A 157 9.35 8.32 -10.18
CA ILE A 157 9.52 6.88 -10.01
C ILE A 157 8.68 6.45 -8.81
N LYS A 158 7.92 5.37 -9.00
CA LYS A 158 7.15 4.70 -7.97
C LYS A 158 7.86 3.41 -7.56
N CYS A 159 7.76 3.07 -6.28
CA CYS A 159 8.12 1.76 -5.75
C CYS A 159 6.98 1.25 -4.85
N ASN A 160 6.72 -0.06 -4.88
CA ASN A 160 5.55 -0.67 -4.25
C ASN A 160 5.96 -1.59 -3.09
N HIS A 161 5.07 -1.72 -2.11
CA HIS A 161 5.07 -2.71 -1.04
C HIS A 161 6.35 -2.79 -0.20
N THR A 162 7.19 -1.75 -0.24
CA THR A 162 8.50 -1.73 0.41
C THR A 162 8.65 -0.44 1.20
N ASP A 163 9.03 -0.58 2.47
CA ASP A 163 9.29 0.56 3.34
C ASP A 163 10.49 1.37 2.83
N LEU A 164 10.32 2.70 2.84
CA LEU A 164 11.36 3.69 2.58
C LEU A 164 12.04 3.53 1.21
N CYS A 165 11.33 2.95 0.24
CA CYS A 165 11.90 2.59 -1.05
C CYS A 165 12.17 3.79 -1.98
N ASN A 166 11.60 4.97 -1.69
CA ASN A 166 11.62 6.12 -2.59
C ASN A 166 12.89 6.97 -2.43
N GLU A 167 14.06 6.34 -2.59
CA GLU A 167 15.38 6.98 -2.43
C GLU A 167 15.79 7.87 -3.61
N ASP A 168 16.64 8.87 -3.33
CA ASP A 168 17.13 9.84 -4.34
C ASP A 168 17.94 9.19 -5.46
N SER A 169 18.60 8.07 -5.18
CA SER A 169 19.39 7.30 -6.14
C SER A 169 18.56 6.74 -7.30
N LEU A 170 17.23 6.66 -7.14
CA LEU A 170 16.33 6.22 -8.20
C LEU A 170 16.23 7.26 -9.32
N LEU A 171 16.31 8.56 -9.00
CA LEU A 171 16.15 9.60 -10.00
C LEU A 171 17.39 9.71 -10.89
N PRO A 172 17.24 9.85 -12.21
CA PRO A 172 18.38 10.00 -13.10
C PRO A 172 19.22 11.22 -12.70
N LEU A 173 20.54 11.05 -12.66
CA LEU A 173 21.47 12.16 -12.47
C LEU A 173 21.28 13.15 -13.62
N SER A 174 21.19 14.44 -13.30
CA SER A 174 21.15 15.48 -14.32
C SER A 174 22.41 15.33 -15.16
N ALA A 175 22.28 15.08 -16.46
CA ALA A 175 23.41 15.12 -17.39
C ALA A 175 23.87 16.58 -17.50
N THR A 176 24.64 17.04 -16.52
CA THR A 176 25.34 18.32 -16.56
C THR A 176 26.65 18.21 -15.78
N THR A 177 27.51 17.32 -16.25
CA THR A 177 28.95 17.58 -16.25
C THR A 177 29.49 17.07 -17.58
N ALA A 178 29.82 18.05 -18.42
CA ALA A 178 30.63 17.88 -19.60
C ALA A 178 31.89 17.08 -19.28
N GLU A 179 32.36 16.36 -20.28
CA GLU A 179 33.70 15.79 -20.37
C GLU A 179 34.75 16.68 -19.69
N THR A 180 35.16 16.36 -18.47
CA THR A 180 36.48 16.79 -17.98
C THR A 180 37.48 15.86 -18.62
N LYS A 181 37.87 16.21 -19.86
CA LYS A 181 39.11 15.75 -20.45
C LYS A 181 40.25 16.00 -19.46
N THR A 182 40.90 14.91 -19.11
CA THR A 182 42.24 14.79 -18.53
C THR A 182 43.13 16.03 -18.69
N VAL A 183 43.52 16.63 -17.56
CA VAL A 183 44.88 17.18 -17.39
C VAL A 183 45.33 16.84 -15.97
N SER A 184 45.89 15.64 -15.80
CA SER A 184 46.65 15.30 -14.59
C SER A 184 47.96 16.08 -14.61
N ARG A 185 48.02 17.20 -13.88
CA ARG A 185 49.26 17.92 -13.62
C ARG A 185 50.00 17.19 -12.49
N VAL A 186 51.01 16.44 -12.90
CA VAL A 186 51.99 15.75 -12.04
C VAL A 186 52.74 16.79 -11.21
N TYR A 187 52.66 16.68 -9.88
CA TYR A 187 53.67 17.24 -8.97
C TYR A 187 54.46 16.08 -8.39
N SER A 188 55.71 15.95 -8.85
CA SER A 188 56.69 14.98 -8.37
C SER A 188 57.25 15.43 -7.02
N ALA A 189 57.18 14.56 -6.01
CA ALA A 189 58.00 14.63 -4.81
C ALA A 189 58.97 13.44 -4.79
N THR A 190 60.25 13.74 -4.59
CA THR A 190 61.41 12.85 -4.80
C THR A 190 61.79 12.11 -3.51
N THR A 191 61.87 10.77 -3.62
CA THR A 191 62.84 9.79 -3.03
C THR A 191 63.11 9.83 -1.52
N SER A 192 62.89 8.78 -0.74
CA SER A 192 63.69 7.52 -0.62
C SER A 192 62.97 6.63 0.42
N VAL A 193 62.92 5.30 0.33
CA VAL A 193 63.95 4.36 0.83
C VAL A 193 63.66 2.94 0.30
N LEU A 194 64.76 2.25 -0.03
CA LEU A 194 64.98 0.87 -0.45
C LEU A 194 64.24 -0.22 0.37
N THR A 195 63.72 -1.25 -0.30
CA THR A 195 64.17 -2.66 -0.16
C THR A 195 63.44 -3.57 -1.17
N LYS A 196 64.12 -4.65 -1.56
CA LYS A 196 63.90 -5.48 -2.75
C LYS A 196 63.60 -6.93 -2.32
N LYS A 197 62.53 -7.56 -2.83
CA LYS A 197 62.47 -8.95 -3.35
C LYS A 197 61.04 -9.43 -3.66
N GLU A 198 60.87 -9.98 -4.86
CA GLU A 198 59.75 -10.79 -5.39
C GLU A 198 59.73 -12.22 -4.75
N PRO A 199 58.75 -13.14 -4.99
CA PRO A 199 58.10 -13.46 -6.29
C PRO A 199 56.58 -13.81 -6.33
N THR A 200 55.98 -13.51 -7.49
CA THR A 200 55.04 -14.31 -8.32
C THR A 200 53.96 -15.22 -7.69
N ILE A 201 52.65 -14.95 -7.91
CA ILE A 201 51.58 -15.98 -7.97
C ILE A 201 50.47 -15.62 -9.00
N PHE A 202 50.29 -16.53 -9.97
CA PHE A 202 49.14 -16.93 -10.80
C PHE A 202 47.86 -16.07 -10.88
N ILE A 203 47.56 -15.62 -12.11
CA ILE A 203 46.23 -15.25 -12.60
C ILE A 203 45.50 -16.54 -13.00
N LYS A 204 44.29 -16.76 -12.47
CA LYS A 204 43.34 -17.76 -13.00
C LYS A 204 42.22 -17.02 -13.72
N ASP A 205 42.31 -17.07 -15.04
CA ASP A 205 41.29 -16.64 -15.98
C ASP A 205 40.10 -17.61 -15.91
N THR A 206 38.86 -17.12 -15.89
CA THR A 206 37.68 -17.92 -16.18
C THR A 206 36.70 -17.05 -16.95
N THR A 207 36.85 -17.14 -18.26
CA THR A 207 35.92 -16.63 -19.27
C THR A 207 34.67 -17.51 -19.27
N HIS A 208 33.48 -16.90 -19.11
CA HIS A 208 32.24 -17.50 -19.61
C HIS A 208 31.57 -16.52 -20.57
N ARG A 209 31.57 -16.94 -21.84
CA ARG A 209 30.78 -16.40 -22.95
C ARG A 209 29.30 -16.37 -22.58
N PHE A 210 28.62 -15.27 -22.91
CA PHE A 210 27.30 -15.37 -23.52
C PHE A 210 27.25 -14.56 -24.82
N SER A 211 26.71 -15.25 -25.81
CA SER A 211 26.65 -14.96 -27.23
C SER A 211 25.71 -13.81 -27.58
N GLN A 212 26.12 -13.07 -28.61
CA GLN A 212 25.28 -12.16 -29.38
C GLN A 212 24.07 -12.90 -29.97
N ILE A 213 22.89 -12.27 -29.92
CA ILE A 213 21.75 -12.65 -30.76
C ILE A 213 21.36 -11.42 -31.60
N SER A 214 21.32 -11.69 -32.90
CA SER A 214 20.98 -10.80 -34.01
C SER A 214 19.51 -10.38 -34.02
N SER A 215 19.29 -9.16 -34.51
CA SER A 215 18.01 -8.61 -34.94
C SER A 215 17.48 -9.31 -36.20
N ALA A 216 16.20 -9.68 -36.19
CA ALA A 216 15.21 -9.59 -37.28
C ALA A 216 14.07 -10.60 -37.04
N GLN A 217 12.85 -10.12 -36.83
CA GLN A 217 11.67 -10.55 -37.58
C GLN A 217 10.45 -9.67 -37.23
N ILE A 218 9.94 -9.03 -38.29
CA ILE A 218 8.65 -8.36 -38.39
C ILE A 218 7.58 -9.44 -38.58
N ASN A 219 6.46 -9.39 -37.85
CA ASN A 219 5.13 -9.65 -38.41
C ASN A 219 3.94 -9.37 -37.47
N LYS A 220 3.04 -8.51 -37.98
CA LYS A 220 1.57 -8.53 -37.93
C LYS A 220 0.86 -8.91 -36.63
N ASN A 221 0.25 -7.92 -35.95
CA ASN A 221 -1.16 -8.02 -35.53
C ASN A 221 -1.79 -6.66 -35.19
N ASP A 222 -1.96 -5.75 -36.15
CA ASP A 222 -2.76 -4.54 -35.99
C ASP A 222 -3.86 -4.52 -37.04
N ASN A 223 -5.09 -4.88 -36.66
CA ASN A 223 -6.32 -4.55 -37.41
C ASN A 223 -7.64 -4.69 -36.64
N ASN A 224 -7.63 -5.05 -35.34
CA ASN A 224 -8.87 -5.22 -34.56
C ASN A 224 -9.20 -4.07 -33.58
N ILE A 225 -8.34 -3.05 -33.47
CA ILE A 225 -8.56 -1.93 -32.52
C ILE A 225 -9.28 -0.73 -33.18
N LEU A 226 -9.21 -0.60 -34.51
CA LEU A 226 -9.84 0.49 -35.25
C LEU A 226 -11.35 0.28 -35.52
N THR A 227 -11.84 -0.95 -35.52
CA THR A 227 -13.26 -1.24 -35.75
C THR A 227 -14.12 -1.05 -34.49
N LEU A 228 -13.54 -1.25 -33.30
CA LEU A 228 -14.24 -1.07 -32.03
C LEU A 228 -14.44 0.42 -31.67
N SER A 229 -13.51 1.28 -32.07
CA SER A 229 -13.57 2.72 -31.82
C SER A 229 -14.60 3.43 -32.70
N LEU A 230 -14.89 2.93 -33.90
CA LEU A 230 -15.94 3.49 -34.77
C LEU A 230 -17.36 3.17 -34.28
N LEU A 231 -17.57 1.99 -33.69
CA LEU A 231 -18.88 1.56 -33.16
C LEU A 231 -19.32 2.38 -31.93
N ILE A 232 -18.38 2.80 -31.08
CA ILE A 232 -18.67 3.61 -29.89
C ILE A 232 -19.11 5.03 -30.29
N LEU A 233 -18.54 5.59 -31.37
CA LEU A 233 -18.93 6.91 -31.87
C LEU A 233 -20.34 6.93 -32.49
N ILE A 234 -20.76 5.84 -33.13
CA ILE A 234 -22.10 5.75 -33.73
C ILE A 234 -23.20 5.67 -32.65
N ILE A 235 -22.95 4.96 -31.54
CA ILE A 235 -23.92 4.86 -30.43
C ILE A 235 -24.12 6.24 -29.76
N TYR A 236 -23.09 7.07 -29.69
CA TYR A 236 -23.16 8.41 -29.09
C TYR A 236 -23.93 9.43 -29.94
N PHE A 237 -24.15 9.16 -31.23
CA PHE A 237 -24.88 10.07 -32.12
C PHE A 237 -26.35 9.66 -32.34
N ILE A 238 -26.76 8.47 -31.86
CA ILE A 238 -28.12 7.94 -32.03
C ILE A 238 -28.96 8.09 -30.74
N TYR A 239 -28.36 8.46 -29.61
CA TYR A 239 -29.04 8.71 -28.33
C TYR A 239 -28.89 10.15 -27.84
#